data_AF-A0A940Z032-F1
#
_entry.id   AF-A0A940Z032-F1
#
_cell.length_a   1.000
_cell.length_b   1.000
_cell.length_c   1.000
_cell.angle_alpha   90.00
_cell.angle_beta   90.00
_cell.angle_gamma   90.00
#
_symmetry.space_group_name_H-M   'P 1'
#
loop_
_entity.id
_entity.type
_entity.pdbx_description
1 polymer ?
#
loop_
_entity_poly.entity_id
_entity_poly.type
_entity_poly.pdbx_seq_one_letter_code
_entity_poly.pdbx_strand_id
1 'polypeptide(L)' 'IMEMSYDEIGRTLAPKYWYIKPENLWKWKLNALTVMMNGYSEKYEAPIKLGLEDPNETVRDFTRTICSKLGISF' A
#
# COMPACT_ATOMS: atom_id res chain seq x y z
N ILE A 1 -5.43 -5.64 -0.08
CA ILE A 1 -5.21 -4.17 0.05
C ILE A 1 -4.38 -3.64 -1.11
N MET A 2 -3.16 -4.13 -1.36
CA MET A 2 -2.32 -3.62 -2.46
C MET A 2 -2.96 -3.78 -3.85
N GLU A 3 -3.59 -4.93 -4.10
CA GLU A 3 -4.31 -5.24 -5.36
C GLU A 3 -5.64 -4.49 -5.52
N MET A 4 -6.19 -3.92 -4.46
CA MET A 4 -7.52 -3.29 -4.52
C MET A 4 -7.42 -1.88 -5.10
N SER A 5 -8.41 -1.50 -5.91
CA SER A 5 -8.66 -0.11 -6.27
C SER A 5 -9.11 0.71 -5.06
N TYR A 6 -8.99 2.04 -5.14
CA TYR A 6 -9.46 2.91 -4.06
C TYR A 6 -10.97 2.82 -3.84
N ASP A 7 -11.75 2.63 -4.90
CA ASP A 7 -13.20 2.42 -4.78
C ASP A 7 -13.55 1.12 -4.04
N GLU A 8 -12.80 0.04 -4.29
CA GLU A 8 -12.96 -1.22 -3.56
C GLU A 8 -12.54 -1.09 -2.10
N ILE A 9 -11.42 -0.40 -1.81
CA ILE A 9 -10.99 -0.11 -0.44
C ILE A 9 -12.07 0.69 0.29
N GLY A 10 -12.59 1.75 -0.34
CA GLY A 10 -13.68 2.58 0.20
C GLY A 10 -14.91 1.74 0.51
N ARG A 11 -15.44 0.98 -0.45
CA ARG A 11 -16.63 0.14 -0.24
C ARG A 11 -16.44 -0.94 0.82
N THR A 12 -15.26 -1.57 0.86
CA THR A 12 -14.98 -2.69 1.79
C THR A 12 -14.75 -2.21 3.21
N LEU A 13 -14.08 -1.05 3.38
CA LEU A 13 -13.66 -0.55 4.69
C LEU A 13 -14.59 0.50 5.29
N ALA A 14 -15.37 1.23 4.47
CA ALA A 14 -16.30 2.27 4.95
C ALA A 14 -17.26 1.81 6.06
N PRO A 15 -17.83 0.59 6.05
CA PRO A 15 -18.71 0.16 7.14
C PRO A 15 -18.03 0.19 8.52
N LYS A 16 -16.71 -0.02 8.57
CA LYS A 16 -15.92 -0.02 9.81
C LYS A 16 -15.20 1.31 10.07
N TYR A 17 -14.91 2.07 9.01
CA TYR A 17 -14.04 3.26 9.05
C TYR A 17 -14.66 4.44 8.32
N TRP A 18 -15.96 4.68 8.51
CA TRP A 18 -16.74 5.71 7.82
C TRP A 18 -16.19 7.14 7.96
N TYR A 19 -15.38 7.40 8.98
CA TYR A 19 -14.74 8.69 9.23
C TYR A 19 -13.48 8.93 8.38
N ILE A 20 -12.97 7.90 7.70
CA ILE A 20 -11.86 8.05 6.75
C ILE A 20 -12.44 8.57 5.44
N LYS A 21 -12.08 9.81 5.11
CA LYS A 21 -12.55 10.44 3.87
C LYS A 21 -11.91 9.80 2.63
N PRO A 22 -12.58 9.80 1.47
CA PRO A 22 -12.09 9.19 0.23
C PRO A 22 -10.68 9.62 -0.18
N GLU A 23 -10.33 10.90 0.02
CA GLU A 23 -9.01 11.45 -0.27
C GLU A 23 -7.88 10.88 0.59
N ASN A 24 -8.20 10.12 1.65
CA ASN A 24 -7.26 9.51 2.57
C ASN A 24 -7.14 7.98 2.40
N LEU A 25 -7.83 7.37 1.41
CA LEU A 25 -7.84 5.91 1.25
C LEU A 25 -6.44 5.32 0.94
N TRP A 26 -5.54 6.09 0.34
CA TRP A 26 -4.13 5.71 0.11
C TRP A 26 -3.37 5.34 1.38
N LYS A 27 -3.78 5.85 2.55
CA LYS A 27 -3.16 5.51 3.84
C LYS A 27 -3.29 4.02 4.17
N TRP A 28 -4.33 3.33 3.67
CA TRP A 28 -4.45 1.89 3.85
C TRP A 28 -3.36 1.10 3.13
N LYS A 29 -2.94 1.55 1.95
CA LYS A 29 -1.82 0.94 1.22
C LYS A 29 -0.49 1.23 1.93
N LEU A 30 -0.28 2.44 2.45
CA LEU A 30 0.89 2.72 3.28
C LEU A 30 0.94 1.86 4.55
N ASN A 31 -0.19 1.64 5.21
CA ASN A 31 -0.25 0.76 6.37
C ASN A 31 0.13 -0.68 6.01
N ALA A 32 -0.40 -1.20 4.89
CA ALA A 32 -0.04 -2.53 4.40
C ALA A 32 1.46 -2.64 4.08
N LEU A 33 2.00 -1.66 3.35
CA LEU A 33 3.43 -1.56 3.04
C LEU A 33 4.30 -1.47 4.30
N THR A 34 3.86 -0.72 5.32
CA THR A 34 4.57 -0.61 6.61
C THR A 34 4.63 -1.95 7.33
N VAL A 35 3.53 -2.71 7.36
CA VAL A 35 3.49 -4.06 7.94
C VAL A 35 4.43 -5.00 7.19
N MET A 36 4.40 -4.97 5.85
CA MET A 36 5.27 -5.79 5.01
C MET A 36 6.75 -5.44 5.18
N MET A 37 7.09 -4.16 5.29
CA MET A 37 8.45 -3.71 5.54
C MET A 37 8.96 -4.16 6.91
N ASN A 38 8.16 -4.01 7.97
CA ASN A 38 8.58 -4.31 9.34
C ASN A 38 8.70 -5.82 9.60
N GLY A 39 7.84 -6.62 8.99
CA GLY A 39 7.82 -8.08 9.13
C GLY A 39 8.26 -8.80 7.85
N TYR A 40 9.23 -8.24 7.13
CA TYR A 40 9.55 -8.69 5.77
C TYR A 40 9.83 -10.19 5.69
N SER A 41 9.30 -10.79 4.63
CA SER A 41 9.55 -12.17 4.17
C SER A 41 9.31 -12.20 2.66
N GLU A 42 9.92 -13.15 1.94
CA GLU A 42 9.90 -13.20 0.47
C GLU A 42 8.50 -13.15 -0.14
N LYS A 43 7.49 -13.71 0.55
CA LYS A 43 6.08 -13.64 0.12
C LYS A 43 5.53 -12.22 -0.04
N TYR A 44 6.18 -11.20 0.55
CA TYR A 44 5.75 -9.81 0.45
C TYR A 44 6.39 -9.06 -0.70
N GLU A 45 7.39 -9.61 -1.40
CA GLU A 45 8.04 -8.91 -2.50
C GLU A 45 7.05 -8.51 -3.60
N ALA A 46 6.26 -9.46 -4.11
CA ALA A 46 5.27 -9.19 -5.15
C ALA A 46 4.20 -8.16 -4.69
N PRO A 47 3.57 -8.29 -3.51
CA PRO A 47 2.67 -7.26 -2.98
C PRO A 47 3.31 -5.88 -2.79
N ILE A 48 4.57 -5.80 -2.39
CA ILE A 48 5.30 -4.53 -2.26
C ILE A 48 5.44 -3.89 -3.65
N LYS A 49 5.88 -4.65 -4.66
CA LYS A 49 6.08 -4.14 -6.03
C LYS A 49 4.82 -3.57 -6.66
N LEU A 50 3.62 -4.04 -6.28
CA LEU A 50 2.36 -3.44 -6.74
C LEU A 50 2.25 -1.95 -6.38
N GLY A 51 2.89 -1.50 -5.30
CA GLY A 51 2.87 -0.09 -4.91
C GLY A 51 3.65 0.83 -5.87
N LEU A 52 4.54 0.29 -6.71
CA LEU A 52 5.32 1.07 -7.68
C LEU A 52 4.44 1.66 -8.80
N GLU A 53 3.36 0.97 -9.13
CA GLU A 53 2.39 1.35 -10.17
C GLU A 53 1.09 1.93 -9.57
N ASP A 54 1.09 2.28 -8.28
CA ASP A 54 -0.10 2.83 -7.64
C ASP A 54 -0.49 4.19 -8.24
N PRO A 55 -1.79 4.48 -8.47
CA PRO A 55 -2.20 5.78 -8.99
C PRO A 55 -1.83 6.95 -8.05
N ASN A 56 -1.70 6.73 -6.75
CA ASN A 56 -1.27 7.74 -5.79
C ASN A 56 0.26 7.85 -5.72
N GLU A 57 0.80 9.04 -5.96
CA GLU A 57 2.24 9.30 -5.96
C GLU A 57 2.92 9.01 -4.61
N THR A 58 2.27 9.36 -3.50
CA THR A 58 2.81 9.10 -2.16
C THR A 58 2.99 7.60 -1.91
N VAL A 59 2.11 6.75 -2.45
CA VAL A 59 2.27 5.29 -2.36
C VAL A 59 3.47 4.82 -3.20
N ARG A 60 3.65 5.35 -4.41
CA ARG A 60 4.81 5.01 -5.26
C ARG A 60 6.13 5.39 -4.59
N ASP A 61 6.24 6.62 -4.10
CA ASP A 61 7.46 7.13 -3.47
C ASP A 61 7.84 6.35 -2.21
N PHE A 62 6.83 6.02 -1.39
CA PHE A 62 7.05 5.19 -0.21
C PHE A 62 7.46 3.76 -0.58
N THR A 63 6.86 3.20 -1.63
CA THR A 63 7.22 1.87 -2.14
C THR A 63 8.67 1.82 -2.62
N ARG A 64 9.14 2.82 -3.38
CA ARG A 64 10.55 2.91 -3.79
C ARG A 64 11.49 2.96 -2.58
N THR A 65 11.11 3.71 -1.53
CA THR A 65 11.88 3.76 -0.29
C THR A 65 11.98 2.37 0.37
N ILE A 66 10.87 1.62 0.41
CA ILE A 66 10.86 0.25 0.94
C ILE A 66 11.74 -0.67 0.08
N CYS A 67 11.59 -0.62 -1.24
CA CYS A 67 12.38 -1.47 -2.13
C CYS A 67 13.89 -1.21 -1.97
N SER A 68 14.31 0.05 -1.94
CA SER A 68 15.71 0.42 -1.66
C SER A 68 16.18 -0.09 -0.30
N LYS A 69 15.35 -0.01 0.75
CA LYS A 69 15.70 -0.48 2.10
C LYS A 69 15.83 -2.00 2.19
N LEU A 70 15.01 -2.73 1.43
CA LEU A 70 14.95 -4.19 1.45
C LEU A 70 15.81 -4.86 0.36
N GLY A 71 16.45 -4.08 -0.51
CA GLY A 71 17.23 -4.60 -1.64
C GLY A 71 16.38 -5.23 -2.75
N ILE A 72 15.11 -4.85 -2.84
CA ILE A 72 14.18 -5.32 -3.87
C ILE A 72 14.41 -4.50 -5.14
N SER A 73 14.58 -5.15 -6.29
CA SER A 73 14.75 -4.47 -7.59
C SER A 73 13.44 -3.87 -8.10
N PHE A 74 13.49 -2.65 -8.66
CA PHE A 74 12.36 -1.93 -9.23
C PHE A 74 12.77 -0.98 -10.36
#